data_AF-A0A353LRA3-F1
#
_entry.id   AF-A0A353LRA3-F1
#
_cell.length_a   1.000
_cell.length_b   1.000
_cell.length_c   1.000
_cell.angle_alpha   90.00
_cell.angle_beta   90.00
_cell.angle_gamma   90.00
#
_symmetry.space_group_name_H-M   'P 1'
#
loop_
_entity.id
_entity.type
_entity.pdbx_description
1 polymer ?
#
loop_
_entity_poly.entity_id
_entity_poly.type
_entity_poly.pdbx_seq_one_letter_code
_entity_poly.pdbx_strand_id
1 'polypeptide(L)' 'QEGVAVVQGSAFGLAPHFRISYATSTEALTEACTRIQRFCASLS' A
#
# COMPACT_ATOMS: atom_id res chain seq x y z
N GLN A 1 4.10 -4.19 -11.83
CA GLN A 1 4.58 -4.25 -10.43
C GLN A 1 4.96 -2.83 -10.03
N GLU A 2 4.44 -2.27 -8.92
CA GLU A 2 4.62 -0.84 -8.59
C GLU A 2 5.69 -0.55 -7.51
N GLY A 3 6.27 -1.58 -6.89
CA GLY A 3 7.37 -1.41 -5.93
C GLY A 3 6.98 -0.68 -4.63
N VAL A 4 5.90 -1.11 -3.97
CA VAL A 4 5.47 -0.62 -2.64
C VAL A 4 5.49 -1.78 -1.65
N ALA A 5 6.27 -1.64 -0.57
CA ALA A 5 6.33 -2.65 0.50
C ALA A 5 5.25 -2.36 1.57
N VAL A 6 4.47 -3.39 1.92
CA VAL A 6 3.40 -3.32 2.93
C VAL A 6 3.41 -4.57 3.80
N VAL A 7 2.73 -4.51 4.95
CA VAL A 7 2.51 -5.70 5.80
C VAL A 7 1.09 -6.23 5.58
N GLN A 8 0.96 -7.50 5.23
CA GLN A 8 -0.33 -8.16 5.09
C GLN A 8 -1.10 -8.18 6.42
N GLY A 9 -2.38 -7.83 6.40
CA GLY A 9 -3.23 -7.78 7.59
C GLY A 9 -3.52 -9.15 8.20
N SER A 10 -3.30 -10.23 7.44
CA SER A 10 -3.32 -11.61 7.96
C SER A 10 -2.31 -11.82 9.09
N ALA A 11 -1.19 -11.10 9.08
CA ALA A 11 -0.21 -11.11 10.19
C ALA A 11 -0.80 -10.56 11.50
N PHE A 12 -1.93 -9.86 11.45
CA PHE A 12 -2.63 -9.27 12.60
C PHE A 12 -4.08 -9.80 12.75
N GLY A 13 -4.47 -10.86 12.03
CA GLY A 13 -5.83 -11.41 12.09
C GLY A 13 -6.92 -10.54 11.43
N LEU A 14 -6.54 -9.57 10.59
CA LEU A 14 -7.45 -8.58 9.97
C LEU A 14 -7.53 -8.71 8.44
N ALA A 15 -7.44 -9.93 7.90
CA ALA A 15 -7.66 -10.16 6.48
C ALA A 15 -9.04 -9.61 6.04
N PRO A 16 -9.17 -9.01 4.85
CA PRO A 16 -8.22 -8.95 3.73
C PRO A 16 -7.39 -7.64 3.65
N HIS A 17 -7.21 -6.92 4.76
CA HIS A 17 -6.53 -5.62 4.76
C HIS A 17 -4.99 -5.74 4.71
N PHE A 18 -4.30 -4.62 4.51
CA PHE A 18 -2.85 -4.48 4.70
C PHE A 18 -2.54 -3.17 5.45
N ARG A 19 -1.38 -3.10 6.11
CA ARG A 19 -0.95 -1.95 6.90
C ARG A 19 0.16 -1.17 6.19
N ILE A 20 -0.01 0.15 6.16
CA ILE A 20 1.00 1.11 5.68
C ILE A 20 1.60 1.84 6.88
N SER A 21 2.92 1.99 6.89
CA SER A 21 3.60 2.91 7.83
C SER A 21 3.55 4.33 7.28
N TYR A 22 3.06 5.28 8.08
CA TYR A 22 3.06 6.71 7.73
C TYR A 22 4.22 7.48 8.37
N ALA A 23 5.11 6.81 9.11
CA ALA A 23 6.28 7.43 9.73
C ALA A 23 7.41 7.66 8.71
N THR A 24 7.13 8.45 7.67
CA THR A 24 8.05 8.84 6.59
C THR A 24 7.60 10.19 6.01
N SER A 25 8.23 10.67 4.93
CA SER A 25 7.86 11.96 4.32
C SER A 25 6.49 11.89 3.61
N THR A 26 5.77 13.02 3.60
CA THR A 26 4.47 13.14 2.93
C THR A 26 4.58 12.86 1.43
N GLU A 27 5.69 13.23 0.81
CA GLU A 27 5.96 13.01 -0.61
C GLU A 27 6.07 11.51 -0.91
N ALA A 28 6.81 10.77 -0.07
CA ALA A 28 6.93 9.32 -0.21
C ALA A 28 5.58 8.60 -0.03
N LEU A 29 4.75 9.06 0.93
CA LEU A 29 3.40 8.52 1.13
C LEU A 29 2.48 8.80 -0.04
N THR A 30 2.55 10.02 -0.58
CA THR A 30 1.73 10.43 -1.73
C THR A 30 2.08 9.56 -2.95
N GLU A 31 3.36 9.39 -3.26
CA GLU A 31 3.80 8.53 -4.37
C GLU A 31 3.41 7.06 -4.15
N ALA A 32 3.53 6.54 -2.93
CA ALA A 32 3.08 5.18 -2.61
C ALA A 32 1.57 5.00 -2.84
N CYS A 33 0.75 5.97 -2.43
CA CYS A 33 -0.69 5.96 -2.70
C CYS A 33 -1.01 6.00 -4.21
N THR A 34 -0.33 6.86 -4.98
CA THR A 34 -0.51 6.95 -6.44
C THR A 34 -0.16 5.63 -7.13
N ARG A 35 0.92 4.97 -6.70
CA ARG A 35 1.30 3.63 -7.16
C ARG A 35 0.25 2.58 -6.86
N ILE A 36 -0.26 2.53 -5.62
CA ILE A 36 -1.32 1.60 -5.23
C ILE A 36 -2.57 1.80 -6.11
N GLN A 37 -2.98 3.05 -6.33
CA GLN A 37 -4.13 3.36 -7.19
C GLN A 37 -3.92 2.88 -8.63
N ARG A 38 -2.74 3.13 -9.22
CA ARG A 38 -2.38 2.64 -10.57
C ARG A 38 -2.46 1.12 -10.68
N PHE A 39 -1.92 0.40 -9.69
CA PHE A 39 -2.01 -1.06 -9.68
C PHE A 39 -3.46 -1.53 -9.66
N CYS A 40 -4.29 -1.02 -8.75
CA CYS A 40 -5.69 -1.42 -8.66
C CYS A 40 -6.48 -1.11 -9.93
N ALA A 41 -6.25 0.04 -10.57
CA ALA A 41 -6.88 0.40 -11.84
C ALA A 41 -6.52 -0.57 -12.98
N SER A 42 -5.33 -1.18 -12.94
CA SER A 42 -4.90 -2.18 -13.93
C SER A 42 -5.55 -3.56 -13.78
N LEU A 43 -6.28 -3.82 -12.68
CA LEU A 43 -6.95 -5.10 -12.41
C LEU A 43 -8.38 -5.16 -12.96
N SER A 44 -8.79 -4.14 -13.71
CA SER A 44 -10.12 -4.02 -14.31
C SER A 44 -10.23 -4.78 -15.63
#